data_AF-K6H192-F1
#
_entry.id   AF-K6H192-F1
#
_cell.length_a   1.000
_cell.length_b   1.000
_cell.length_c   1.000
_cell.angle_alpha   90.00
_cell.angle_beta   90.00
_cell.angle_gamma   90.00
#
_symmetry.space_group_name_H-M   'P 1'
#
loop_
_entity.id
_entity.type
_entity.pdbx_description
1 polymer ?
#
loop_
_entity_poly.entity_id
_entity_poly.type
_entity_poly.pdbx_seq_one_letter_code
_entity_poly.pdbx_strand_id
1 'polypeptide(L)' 'MNKLALQLFLVLAFIPIAILISSIIITLAPLYCWGLAINAYRYNNTSELYFWLAMGVVAFFLALFVLGVL' A
#
# COMPACT_ATOMS: atom_id res chain seq x y z
N MET A 1 -32.36 10.94 -21.23
CA MET A 1 -31.00 10.54 -20.79
C MET A 1 -31.08 9.17 -20.16
N ASN A 2 -30.27 8.21 -20.60
CA ASN A 2 -30.25 6.88 -20.01
C ASN A 2 -29.50 6.92 -18.66
N LYS A 3 -30.26 7.00 -17.56
CA LYS A 3 -29.73 7.13 -16.20
C LYS A 3 -28.75 6.01 -15.83
N LEU A 4 -29.01 4.79 -16.32
CA LEU A 4 -28.16 3.62 -16.09
C LEU A 4 -26.81 3.77 -16.78
N ALA A 5 -26.79 4.24 -18.02
CA ALA A 5 -25.54 4.50 -18.76
C ALA A 5 -24.68 5.56 -18.07
N LEU A 6 -25.30 6.62 -17.54
CA LEU A 6 -24.60 7.67 -16.79
C LEU A 6 -24.01 7.11 -15.48
N GLN A 7 -24.76 6.31 -14.72
CA GLN A 7 -24.27 5.71 -13.47
C GLN A 7 -23.09 4.75 -13.71
N LEU A 8 -23.17 3.91 -14.74
CA LEU A 8 -22.06 3.01 -15.10
C LEU A 8 -20.80 3.78 -15.48
N PHE A 9 -20.95 4.85 -16.28
CA PHE A 9 -19.83 5.70 -16.66
C PHE A 9 -19.14 6.34 -15.45
N LEU A 10 -19.93 6.84 -14.49
CA LEU A 10 -19.39 7.47 -13.27
C LEU A 10 -18.59 6.48 -12.41
N VAL A 11 -19.07 5.24 -12.26
CA VAL A 11 -18.31 4.19 -11.55
C VAL A 11 -17.01 3.87 -12.28
N LEU A 12 -17.08 3.70 -13.61
CA LEU A 12 -15.91 3.37 -14.41
C LEU A 12 -14.85 4.47 -14.35
N ALA A 13 -15.27 5.74 -14.35
CA ALA A 13 -14.39 6.90 -14.23
C ALA A 13 -13.66 6.98 -12.88
N PHE A 14 -14.19 6.34 -11.83
CA PHE A 14 -13.56 6.33 -10.50
C PHE A 14 -12.45 5.26 -10.38
N ILE A 15 -12.51 4.20 -11.19
CA ILE A 15 -11.57 3.07 -11.12
C ILE A 15 -10.10 3.53 -11.28
N PRO A 16 -9.72 4.37 -12.25
CA PRO A 16 -8.33 4.82 -12.38
C PRO A 16 -7.83 5.59 -11.17
N ILE A 17 -8.69 6.41 -10.54
CA ILE A 17 -8.35 7.18 -9.35
C ILE A 17 -8.14 6.25 -8.16
N ALA A 18 -9.02 5.26 -7.98
CA ALA A 18 -8.87 4.24 -6.94
C ALA A 18 -7.55 3.47 -7.10
N ILE A 19 -7.23 3.04 -8.33
CA ILE A 19 -5.95 2.37 -8.62
C ILE A 19 -4.76 3.27 -8.27
N LEU A 20 -4.79 4.54 -8.67
CA LEU A 20 -3.74 5.50 -8.35
C LEU A 20 -3.54 5.64 -6.84
N ILE A 21 -4.61 5.86 -6.09
CA ILE A 21 -4.55 6.01 -4.62
C ILE A 21 -3.99 4.74 -3.98
N SER A 22 -4.50 3.56 -4.36
CA SER A 22 -4.01 2.28 -3.85
C SER A 22 -2.53 2.06 -4.18
N SER A 23 -2.08 2.44 -5.38
CA SER A 23 -0.68 2.32 -5.78
C SER A 23 0.25 3.17 -4.91
N ILE A 24 -0.16 4.41 -4.58
CA ILE A 24 0.59 5.30 -3.69
C ILE A 24 0.67 4.69 -2.29
N ILE A 25 -0.46 4.19 -1.76
CA ILE A 25 -0.49 3.57 -0.43
C ILE A 25 0.45 2.37 -0.36
N ILE A 26 0.41 1.46 -1.35
CA ILE A 26 1.29 0.28 -1.38
C ILE A 26 2.75 0.71 -1.49
N THR A 27 3.06 1.72 -2.31
CA THR A 27 4.43 2.23 -2.48
C THR A 27 5.00 2.79 -1.17
N LEU A 28 4.17 3.35 -0.30
CA LEU A 28 4.57 3.88 1.00
C LEU A 28 4.61 2.83 2.12
N ALA A 29 4.06 1.63 1.91
CA ALA A 29 4.00 0.57 2.93
C ALA A 29 5.37 0.17 3.52
N PRO A 30 6.49 0.12 2.77
CA PRO A 30 7.81 -0.15 3.35
C PRO A 30 8.25 0.92 4.36
N LEU A 31 7.95 2.19 4.11
CA LEU A 31 8.28 3.29 5.02
C LEU A 31 7.47 3.20 6.31
N TYR A 32 6.20 2.79 6.21
CA TYR A 32 5.38 2.54 7.38
C TYR A 32 5.94 1.40 8.25
N CYS A 33 6.28 0.27 7.62
CA CYS A 33 6.92 -0.86 8.31
C CYS A 33 8.25 -0.46 8.95
N TRP A 34 9.05 0.37 8.28
CA TRP A 34 10.29 0.92 8.83
C TRP A 34 10.07 1.75 10.09
N GLY A 35 9.09 2.65 10.10
CA GLY A 35 8.75 3.45 11.27
C GLY A 35 8.31 2.60 12.46
N LEU A 36 7.50 1.56 12.22
CA LEU A 36 7.06 0.64 13.26
C LEU A 36 8.18 -0.26 13.77
N ALA A 37 9.07 -0.74 12.90
CA ALA A 37 10.26 -1.48 13.31
C ALA A 37 11.17 -0.64 14.23
N ILE A 38 11.38 0.64 13.92
CA ILE A 38 12.13 1.55 14.80
C ILE A 38 11.45 1.71 16.16
N ASN A 39 10.13 1.87 16.19
CA ASN A 39 9.40 1.97 17.45
C ASN A 39 9.53 0.69 18.27
N ALA A 40 9.34 -0.48 17.65
CA ALA A 40 9.51 -1.77 18.32
C ALA A 40 10.92 -1.93 18.90
N TYR A 41 11.95 -1.52 18.16
CA TYR A 41 13.33 -1.49 18.63
C TYR A 41 13.50 -0.57 19.86
N ARG A 42 12.95 0.65 19.82
CA ARG A 42 13.02 1.62 20.93
C ARG A 42 12.35 1.11 22.21
N TYR A 43 11.29 0.32 22.08
CA TYR A 43 10.57 -0.28 23.20
C TYR A 43 11.08 -1.69 23.57
N ASN A 44 12.22 -2.13 23.01
CA ASN A 44 12.79 -3.46 23.25
C ASN A 44 11.81 -4.62 22.96
N ASN A 45 10.84 -4.40 22.07
CA ASN A 45 9.87 -5.42 21.68
C ASN A 45 10.40 -6.23 20.49
N THR A 46 11.11 -7.31 20.78
CA THR A 46 11.81 -8.12 19.78
C THR A 46 10.87 -8.86 18.84
N SER A 47 9.74 -9.38 19.33
CA SER A 47 8.77 -10.10 18.49
C SER A 47 8.15 -9.17 17.45
N GLU A 48 7.74 -7.98 17.87
CA GLU A 48 7.16 -6.96 17.00
C GLU A 48 8.20 -6.40 16.02
N LEU A 49 9.46 -6.22 16.45
CA LEU A 49 10.55 -5.80 15.57
C LEU A 49 10.72 -6.77 14.39
N TYR A 50 10.84 -8.08 14.68
CA TYR A 50 11.01 -9.08 13.62
C TYR A 50 9.79 -9.19 12.71
N PHE A 51 8.58 -9.01 13.27
CA PHE A 51 7.36 -8.94 12.48
C PHE A 51 7.40 -7.79 11.47
N TRP A 52 7.71 -6.56 11.92
CA TRP A 52 7.75 -5.40 11.03
C TRP A 52 8.90 -5.45 10.03
N LEU A 53 10.03 -6.06 10.38
CA LEU A 53 11.13 -6.31 9.43
C LEU A 53 10.69 -7.28 8.32
N ALA A 54 10.06 -8.41 8.67
CA ALA A 54 9.56 -9.37 7.68
C ALA A 54 8.49 -8.74 6.77
N MET A 55 7.53 -8.02 7.37
CA MET A 55 6.49 -7.30 6.62
C MET A 55 7.09 -6.19 5.74
N GLY A 56 8.14 -5.52 6.20
CA GLY A 56 8.86 -4.52 5.41
C GLY A 56 9.47 -5.08 4.13
N VAL A 57 10.05 -6.29 4.20
CA VAL A 57 10.57 -6.99 3.01
C VAL A 57 9.45 -7.35 2.04
N VAL A 58 8.33 -7.89 2.54
CA VAL A 58 7.15 -8.20 1.70
C VAL A 58 6.59 -6.94 1.04
N ALA A 59 6.43 -5.86 1.81
CA ALA A 59 5.96 -4.57 1.33
C ALA A 59 6.91 -3.98 0.28
N PHE A 60 8.23 -4.15 0.43
CA PHE A 60 9.21 -3.66 -0.52
C PHE A 60 9.04 -4.31 -1.90
N PHE A 61 8.91 -5.64 -1.96
CA PHE A 61 8.66 -6.32 -3.23
C PHE A 61 7.30 -5.97 -3.84
N LEU A 62 6.26 -5.83 -3.03
CA LEU A 62 4.96 -5.35 -3.51
C LEU A 62 5.03 -3.93 -4.09
N ALA A 63 5.78 -3.03 -3.46
CA ALA A 63 6.00 -1.69 -3.97
C ALA A 63 6.76 -1.70 -5.30
N LEU A 64 7.80 -2.52 -5.44
CA LEU A 64 8.53 -2.67 -6.72
C LEU A 64 7.64 -3.21 -7.84
N PHE A 65 6.77 -4.18 -7.53
CA PHE A 65 5.81 -4.71 -8.49
C PHE A 65 4.80 -3.65 -8.93
N VAL A 66 4.24 -2.88 -8.00
CA VAL A 66 3.30 -1.79 -8.30
C VAL A 66 3.95 -0.67 -9.12
N LEU A 67 5.24 -0.39 -8.89
CA LEU A 67 6.02 0.59 -9.66
C LEU A 67 6.48 0.06 -11.03
N GLY A 68 6.25 -1.22 -11.33
CA GLY A 68 6.68 -1.86 -12.59
C GLY A 68 8.19 -2.09 -12.70
N VAL A 69 8.89 -2.12 -11.56
CA VAL A 69 10.34 -2.43 -11.50
C VAL A 69 10.57 -3.94 -11.50
N LEU A 70 9.67 -4.69 -10.88
CA LEU A 70 9.67 -6.15 -10.76
C LEU A 70 8.44 -6.73 -11.47
#